data_AF-A0A2G2A212-F1
#
_entry.id   AF-A0A2G2A212-F1
#
_cell.length_a   1.000
_cell.length_b   1.000
_cell.length_c   1.000
_cell.angle_alpha   90.00
_cell.angle_beta   90.00
_cell.angle_gamma   90.00
#
_symmetry.space_group_name_H-M   'P 1'
#
loop_
_entity.id
_entity.type
_entity.pdbx_description
1 polymer ?
#
loop_
_entity_poly.entity_id
_entity_poly.type
_entity_poly.pdbx_seq_one_letter_code
_entity_poly.pdbx_strand_id
1 'polypeptide(L)'
;MKRKDTTVETEFHPKLNFFLTWCDDIYRSAWGAELIITSGSEDKARHGFTSLHYAKPCCAADIRSWGLKDRAGRLIATAKDQYNRLRELRDEFCADQNIPSNWIDIILESDHIHIEFQPKRREI
;
A
#
# COMPACT_ATOMS: atom_id res chain seq x y z
N MET A 1 2.75 -3.29 -10.06
CA MET A 1 2.28 -1.99 -9.54
C MET A 1 2.68 -0.89 -10.51
N LYS A 2 1.89 0.19 -10.59
CA LYS A 2 2.23 1.36 -11.39
C LYS A 2 2.70 2.50 -10.49
N ARG A 3 3.65 3.31 -10.96
CA ARG A 3 3.98 4.60 -10.32
C ARG A 3 3.10 5.69 -10.91
N LYS A 4 2.68 6.65 -10.09
CA LYS A 4 1.91 7.82 -10.54
C LYS A 4 2.64 8.57 -11.67
N ASP A 5 3.94 8.80 -11.50
CA ASP A 5 4.82 9.47 -12.45
C ASP A 5 6.29 9.08 -12.21
N THR A 6 7.23 9.69 -12.95
CA THR A 6 8.66 9.37 -12.87
C THR A 6 9.37 9.93 -11.64
N THR A 7 8.69 10.74 -10.82
CA THR A 7 9.26 11.33 -9.59
C THR A 7 9.06 10.45 -8.36
N VAL A 8 8.19 9.44 -8.46
CA VAL A 8 7.96 8.47 -7.39
C VAL A 8 9.07 7.43 -7.37
N GLU A 9 9.72 7.30 -6.22
CA GLU A 9 10.77 6.31 -5.98
C GLU A 9 10.20 5.14 -5.17
N THR A 10 10.58 3.91 -5.52
CA THR A 10 9.96 2.69 -4.97
C THR A 10 10.99 1.72 -4.40
N GLU A 11 12.06 2.25 -3.80
CA GLU A 11 13.07 1.45 -3.11
C GLU A 11 12.57 1.02 -1.72
N PHE A 12 11.55 0.16 -1.73
CA PHE A 12 10.89 -0.32 -0.52
C PHE A 12 11.67 -1.45 0.15
N HIS A 13 11.47 -1.56 1.46
CA HIS A 13 11.87 -2.71 2.25
C HIS A 13 11.30 -3.99 1.59
N PRO A 14 12.07 -5.10 1.49
CA PRO A 14 11.66 -6.28 0.71
C PRO A 14 10.29 -6.85 1.10
N LYS A 15 9.96 -6.84 2.39
CA LYS A 15 8.65 -7.31 2.88
C LYS A 15 7.49 -6.40 2.46
N LEU A 16 7.68 -5.08 2.49
CA LEU A 16 6.68 -4.13 1.99
C LEU A 16 6.51 -4.29 0.48
N ASN A 17 7.63 -4.37 -0.27
CA ASN A 17 7.59 -4.56 -1.71
C ASN A 17 6.85 -5.85 -2.10
N PHE A 18 7.09 -6.95 -1.37
CA PHE A 18 6.39 -8.21 -1.60
C PHE A 18 4.89 -8.09 -1.34
N PHE A 19 4.50 -7.52 -0.20
CA PHE A 19 3.09 -7.29 0.11
C PHE A 19 2.38 -6.45 -0.96
N LEU A 20 2.98 -5.33 -1.38
CA LEU A 20 2.38 -4.45 -2.38
C LEU A 20 2.29 -5.11 -3.77
N THR A 21 3.32 -5.88 -4.16
CA THR A 21 3.29 -6.64 -5.43
C THR A 21 2.19 -7.69 -5.43
N TRP A 22 2.08 -8.44 -4.32
CA TRP A 22 1.05 -9.45 -4.16
C TRP A 22 -0.37 -8.84 -4.18
N CYS A 23 -0.57 -7.70 -3.53
CA CYS A 23 -1.85 -6.98 -3.61
C CYS A 23 -2.16 -6.50 -5.04
N ASP A 24 -1.16 -5.99 -5.78
CA ASP A 24 -1.35 -5.55 -7.17
C ASP A 24 -1.78 -6.68 -8.09
N ASP A 25 -1.19 -7.88 -7.94
CA ASP A 25 -1.60 -9.06 -8.72
C ASP A 25 -3.07 -9.44 -8.46
N ILE A 26 -3.52 -9.35 -7.22
CA ILE A 26 -4.92 -9.58 -6.86
C ILE A 26 -5.83 -8.49 -7.42
N TYR A 27 -5.43 -7.22 -7.33
CA TYR A 27 -6.21 -6.11 -7.89
C TYR A 27 -6.37 -6.24 -9.41
N ARG A 28 -5.31 -6.64 -10.11
CA ARG A 28 -5.34 -6.87 -11.56
C ARG A 28 -6.28 -8.00 -11.94
N SER A 29 -6.18 -9.12 -11.24
CA SER A 29 -6.95 -10.32 -11.55
C SER A 29 -8.42 -10.21 -11.15
N ALA A 30 -8.71 -9.66 -9.96
CA ALA A 30 -10.07 -9.57 -9.44
C ALA A 30 -10.84 -8.36 -9.98
N TRP A 31 -10.19 -7.21 -10.13
CA TRP A 31 -10.85 -5.93 -10.41
C TRP A 31 -10.43 -5.30 -11.74
N GLY A 32 -9.50 -5.90 -12.48
CA GLY A 32 -8.94 -5.27 -13.68
C GLY A 32 -8.21 -3.96 -13.36
N ALA A 33 -7.69 -3.86 -12.13
CA ALA A 33 -7.17 -2.66 -11.52
C ALA A 33 -5.65 -2.74 -11.30
N GLU A 34 -4.98 -1.59 -11.25
CA GLU A 34 -3.58 -1.52 -10.82
C GLU A 34 -3.51 -0.72 -9.52
N LEU A 35 -2.65 -1.14 -8.59
CA LEU A 35 -2.23 -0.26 -7.51
C LEU A 35 -1.31 0.81 -8.08
N ILE A 36 -1.64 2.08 -7.80
CA ILE A 36 -0.82 3.22 -8.20
C ILE A 36 -0.10 3.73 -6.95
N ILE A 37 1.22 3.62 -6.93
CA ILE A 37 2.07 4.22 -5.91
C ILE A 37 2.16 5.72 -6.19
N THR A 38 1.74 6.54 -5.22
CA THR A 38 1.76 7.99 -5.30
C THR A 38 2.85 8.65 -4.48
N SER A 39 3.36 7.95 -3.46
CA SER A 39 4.57 8.33 -2.73
C SER A 39 5.31 7.10 -2.24
N GLY A 40 6.64 7.15 -2.23
CA GLY A 40 7.50 6.10 -1.69
C GLY A 40 8.76 6.63 -1.02
N SER A 41 9.93 6.33 -1.56
CA SER A 41 11.23 6.65 -0.95
C SER A 41 11.79 8.02 -1.32
N GLU A 42 11.05 8.83 -2.08
CA GLU A 42 11.57 10.09 -2.63
C GLU A 42 11.92 11.15 -1.56
N ASP A 43 13.15 11.68 -1.64
CA ASP A 43 13.65 12.71 -0.71
C ASP A 43 12.86 14.03 -0.77
N LYS A 44 12.16 14.30 -1.87
CA LYS A 44 11.42 15.56 -2.10
C LYS A 44 9.99 15.53 -1.59
N ALA A 45 9.47 14.35 -1.24
CA ALA A 45 8.13 14.26 -0.67
C ALA A 45 8.13 14.76 0.78
N ARG A 46 7.06 15.47 1.14
CA ARG A 46 6.90 16.03 2.48
C ARG A 46 6.07 15.07 3.32
N HIS A 47 6.72 14.43 4.28
CA HIS A 47 6.09 13.58 5.28
C HIS A 47 6.40 14.10 6.69
N GLY A 48 5.72 13.56 7.71
CA GLY A 48 6.05 13.87 9.09
C GLY A 48 7.50 13.49 9.43
N PHE A 49 8.11 14.18 10.40
CA PHE A 49 9.52 13.99 10.77
C PHE A 49 9.88 12.52 11.12
N THR A 50 8.94 11.78 11.69
CA THR A 50 9.11 10.37 12.08
C THR A 50 8.55 9.38 11.06
N SER A 51 8.25 9.84 9.84
CA SER A 51 7.62 9.01 8.81
C SER A 51 8.55 7.90 8.34
N LEU A 52 7.98 6.71 8.13
CA LEU A 52 8.68 5.55 7.59
C LEU A 52 8.97 5.65 6.09
N HIS A 53 8.48 6.69 5.39
CA HIS A 53 8.93 7.06 4.05
C HIS A 53 10.43 7.41 4.03
N TYR A 54 10.95 7.95 5.14
CA TYR A 54 12.36 8.32 5.28
C TYR A 54 13.26 7.17 5.76
N ALA A 55 12.70 5.98 6.02
CA ALA A 55 13.50 4.81 6.38
C ALA A 55 14.34 4.34 5.19
N LYS A 56 15.50 3.71 5.46
CA LYS A 56 16.36 3.10 4.44
C LYS A 56 16.64 1.64 4.81
N PRO A 57 16.10 0.65 4.08
CA PRO A 57 15.17 0.79 2.94
C PRO A 57 13.81 1.36 3.36
N CYS A 58 13.05 1.95 2.43
CA CYS A 58 11.80 2.66 2.72
C CYS A 58 10.71 1.71 3.23
N CYS A 59 10.08 2.07 4.35
CA CYS A 59 9.13 1.21 5.05
C CYS A 59 7.69 1.71 4.93
N ALA A 60 7.40 2.71 4.09
CA ALA A 60 6.04 3.16 3.83
C ALA A 60 5.78 3.43 2.35
N ALA A 61 4.51 3.36 1.96
CA ALA A 61 4.05 3.68 0.62
C ALA A 61 2.67 4.32 0.70
N ASP A 62 2.48 5.38 -0.09
CA ASP A 62 1.18 5.98 -0.32
C ASP A 62 0.65 5.44 -1.65
N ILE A 63 -0.59 4.96 -1.63
CA ILE A 63 -1.22 4.39 -2.81
C ILE A 63 -2.56 5.04 -3.13
N ARG A 64 -2.91 4.99 -4.41
CA ARG A 64 -4.24 5.27 -4.93
C ARG A 64 -4.64 4.19 -5.92
N SER A 65 -5.89 3.80 -5.86
CA SER A 65 -6.54 3.03 -6.94
C SER A 65 -7.99 3.47 -7.12
N TRP A 66 -8.33 4.67 -6.67
CA TRP A 66 -9.69 5.19 -6.67
C TRP A 66 -10.22 5.42 -8.09
N GLY A 67 -11.52 5.26 -8.26
CA GLY A 67 -12.17 5.69 -9.50
C GLY A 67 -12.20 4.64 -10.61
N LEU A 68 -11.93 3.37 -10.31
CA LEU A 68 -12.17 2.30 -11.27
C LEU A 68 -13.63 2.29 -11.67
N LYS A 69 -13.87 2.34 -12.98
CA LYS A 69 -15.20 2.31 -13.56
C LYS A 69 -15.37 1.08 -14.42
N ASP A 70 -16.53 0.45 -14.35
CA ASP A 70 -16.91 -0.58 -15.31
C ASP A 70 -17.19 0.02 -16.69
N ARG A 71 -17.51 -0.83 -17.67
CA ARG A 71 -17.88 -0.39 -19.03
C ARG A 71 -19.14 0.50 -19.05
N ALA A 72 -19.96 0.43 -18.02
CA ALA A 72 -21.13 1.29 -17.86
C ALA A 72 -20.81 2.59 -17.09
N GLY A 73 -19.54 2.86 -16.79
CA GLY A 73 -19.09 4.05 -16.08
C GLY A 73 -19.33 4.04 -14.57
N ARG A 74 -19.78 2.92 -13.99
CA ARG A 74 -20.07 2.79 -12.56
C ARG A 74 -18.79 2.54 -11.78
N LEU A 75 -18.66 3.20 -10.64
CA LEU A 75 -17.54 2.94 -9.75
C LEU A 75 -17.58 1.49 -9.25
N ILE A 76 -16.51 0.75 -9.50
CA ILE A 76 -16.33 -0.64 -9.08
C ILE A 76 -15.85 -0.69 -7.63
N ALA A 77 -15.03 0.28 -7.21
CA ALA A 77 -14.49 0.33 -5.85
C ALA A 77 -14.32 1.78 -5.37
N THR A 78 -14.84 2.09 -4.18
CA THR A 78 -14.58 3.36 -3.48
C THR A 78 -13.25 3.32 -2.73
N ALA A 79 -12.75 4.47 -2.28
CA ALA A 79 -11.57 4.52 -1.41
C ALA A 79 -11.75 3.66 -0.14
N LYS A 80 -12.98 3.62 0.40
CA LYS A 80 -13.29 2.82 1.59
C LYS A 80 -13.29 1.32 1.30
N ASP A 81 -13.82 0.90 0.14
CA ASP A 81 -13.82 -0.51 -0.27
C ASP A 81 -12.39 -1.02 -0.48
N GLN A 82 -11.54 -0.20 -1.11
CA GLN A 82 -10.13 -0.53 -1.32
C GLN A 82 -9.38 -0.63 0.00
N TYR A 83 -9.60 0.31 0.91
CA TYR A 83 -9.04 0.27 2.25
C TYR A 83 -9.44 -1.00 3.01
N ASN A 84 -10.73 -1.37 2.98
CA ASN A 84 -11.21 -2.58 3.64
C ASN A 84 -10.59 -3.83 3.00
N ARG A 85 -10.54 -3.90 1.66
CA ARG A 85 -9.95 -5.04 0.96
C ARG A 85 -8.46 -5.17 1.25
N LEU A 86 -7.71 -4.08 1.29
CA LEU A 86 -6.30 -4.09 1.63
C LEU A 86 -6.05 -4.62 3.06
N ARG A 87 -6.95 -4.35 4.00
CA ARG A 87 -6.87 -4.92 5.36
C ARG A 87 -7.12 -6.42 5.40
N GLU A 88 -8.07 -6.91 4.63
CA GLU A 88 -8.28 -8.36 4.47
C GLU A 88 -7.05 -9.02 3.85
N LEU A 89 -6.54 -8.45 2.76
CA LEU A 89 -5.33 -8.90 2.09
C LEU A 89 -4.12 -8.90 3.03
N ARG A 90 -3.97 -7.86 3.85
CA ARG A 90 -2.94 -7.84 4.89
C ARG A 90 -3.06 -9.03 5.82
N ASP A 91 -4.25 -9.31 6.33
CA ASP A 91 -4.47 -10.39 7.28
C ASP A 91 -4.20 -11.76 6.63
N GLU A 92 -4.63 -11.96 5.38
CA GLU A 92 -4.30 -13.13 4.55
C GLU A 92 -2.79 -13.28 4.35
N PHE A 93 -2.10 -12.22 3.92
CA PHE A 93 -0.65 -12.20 3.70
C PHE A 93 0.12 -12.47 4.99
N CYS A 94 -0.28 -11.87 6.11
CA CYS A 94 0.39 -12.03 7.38
C CYS A 94 0.26 -13.46 7.92
N ALA A 95 -0.91 -14.07 7.75
CA ALA A 95 -1.13 -15.48 8.05
C ALA A 95 -0.24 -16.40 7.19
N ASP A 96 -0.18 -16.18 5.88
CA ASP A 96 0.67 -16.95 4.95
C ASP A 96 2.17 -16.82 5.28
N GLN A 97 2.61 -15.60 5.59
CA GLN A 97 4.00 -15.29 5.90
C GLN A 97 4.38 -15.60 7.35
N ASN A 98 3.43 -16.07 8.17
CA ASN A 98 3.59 -16.32 9.61
C ASN A 98 4.18 -15.11 10.37
N ILE A 99 3.64 -13.92 10.10
CA ILE A 99 3.97 -12.67 10.81
C ILE A 99 2.73 -12.04 11.44
N PRO A 100 2.87 -11.22 12.49
CA PRO A 100 1.74 -10.49 13.05
C PRO A 100 1.14 -9.46 12.07
N SER A 101 -0.19 -9.41 11.95
CA SER A 101 -0.87 -8.39 11.12
C SER A 101 -0.55 -6.95 11.52
N ASN A 102 -0.24 -6.69 12.80
CA ASN A 102 0.11 -5.36 13.29
C ASN A 102 1.52 -4.90 12.90
N TRP A 103 2.26 -5.71 12.14
CA TRP A 103 3.50 -5.30 11.48
C TRP A 103 3.26 -4.58 10.16
N ILE A 104 2.05 -4.65 9.61
CA ILE A 104 1.64 -3.92 8.42
C ILE A 104 0.45 -3.05 8.79
N ASP A 105 0.69 -1.76 8.96
CA ASP A 105 -0.38 -0.81 9.24
C ASP A 105 -0.92 -0.26 7.91
N ILE A 106 -2.26 -0.17 7.82
CA ILE A 106 -2.97 0.34 6.65
C ILE A 106 -3.92 1.42 7.16
N ILE A 107 -3.71 2.63 6.66
CA ILE A 107 -4.35 3.86 7.14
C ILE A 107 -5.04 4.53 5.96
N LEU A 108 -6.34 4.81 6.09
CA LEU A 108 -7.07 5.59 5.09
C LEU A 108 -6.87 7.07 5.40
N GLU A 109 -6.08 7.75 4.59
CA GLU A 109 -5.93 9.19 4.65
C GLU A 109 -6.96 9.90 3.75
N SER A 110 -7.03 11.22 3.84
CA SER A 110 -8.05 12.00 3.13
C SER A 110 -7.95 11.90 1.60
N ASP A 111 -6.73 11.75 1.09
CA ASP A 111 -6.42 11.81 -0.35
C ASP A 111 -5.66 10.57 -0.85
N HIS A 112 -5.32 9.59 0.00
CA HIS A 112 -4.68 8.32 -0.39
C HIS A 112 -4.84 7.25 0.70
N ILE A 113 -4.32 6.04 0.46
CA ILE A 113 -4.17 5.00 1.49
C ILE A 113 -2.68 4.90 1.80
N HIS A 114 -2.33 5.09 3.06
CA HIS A 114 -0.97 4.96 3.56
C HIS A 114 -0.76 3.53 4.08
N ILE A 115 0.33 2.88 3.67
CA ILE A 115 0.71 1.53 4.10
C ILE A 115 2.13 1.59 4.65
N GLU A 116 2.33 1.07 5.84
CA GLU A 116 3.65 1.00 6.45
C GLU A 116 3.98 -0.41 6.97
N PHE A 117 5.23 -0.81 6.79
CA PHE A 117 5.79 -2.02 7.37
C PHE A 117 6.67 -1.66 8.57
N GLN A 118 6.21 -2.03 9.76
CA GLN A 118 6.92 -1.79 11.00
C GLN A 118 6.97 -3.07 11.84
N PRO A 119 8.07 -3.83 11.81
CA PRO A 119 8.22 -4.96 12.71
C PRO A 119 8.33 -4.42 14.14
N LYS A 120 7.23 -4.47 14.87
CA LYS A 120 7.19 -4.08 16.28
C LYS A 120 7.96 -5.13 17.08
N ARG A 121 8.87 -4.71 17.96
CA ARG A 121 9.53 -5.63 18.90
C ARG A 121 8.42 -6.40 19.64
N ARG A 122 8.57 -7.73 19.79
CA ARG A 122 7.62 -8.53 20.59
C ARG A 122 7.42 -7.83 21.94
N GLU A 123 6.18 -7.67 22.35
CA GLU A 123 5.88 -7.38 23.76
C GLU A 123 6.61 -8.45 24.58
N ILE A 124 7.49 -7.99 25.46
CA ILE A 124 8.30 -8.83 26.36
C ILE A 124 7.37 -9.39 27.43
#